data_AF-A0A954F8L4-F1
#
_entry.id   AF-A0A954F8L4-F1
#
_cell.length_a   1.000
_cell.length_b   1.000
_cell.length_c   1.000
_cell.angle_alpha   90.00
_cell.angle_beta   90.00
_cell.angle_gamma   90.00
#
_symmetry.space_group_name_H-M   'P 1'
#
loop_
_entity.id
_entity.type
_entity.pdbx_description
1 polymer ?
#
loop_
_entity_poly.entity_id
_entity_poly.type
_entity_poly.pdbx_seq_one_letter_code
_entity_poly.pdbx_strand_id
1 'polypeptide(L)'
;MEIDIREVIRTQIYRDGGSLGISFRDVEGVHRTLMFKVASATPQKSSEGLLYKTYNAACLITYIESEYKSPVTGISYPKTDVSEITVSWEDASELLNQLEKFKDTCDSESIERFESMLSIASHEKHVYVL
;
A
#
# COMPACT_ATOMS: atom_id res chain seq x y z
N MET A 1 -8.83 -10.23 -7.35
CA MET A 1 -8.65 -10.77 -5.96
C MET A 1 -9.80 -10.26 -5.08
N GLU A 2 -10.51 -11.13 -4.37
CA GLU A 2 -11.69 -10.74 -3.60
C GLU A 2 -11.35 -10.53 -2.12
N ILE A 3 -11.35 -9.27 -1.66
CA ILE A 3 -11.16 -8.89 -0.26
C ILE A 3 -12.29 -7.93 0.10
N ASP A 4 -13.13 -8.30 1.06
CA ASP A 4 -14.20 -7.42 1.51
C ASP A 4 -13.66 -6.37 2.48
N ILE A 5 -13.55 -5.14 1.98
CA ILE A 5 -12.97 -4.01 2.72
C ILE A 5 -14.03 -3.37 3.60
N ARG A 6 -13.69 -3.16 4.87
CA ARG A 6 -14.56 -2.51 5.86
C ARG A 6 -14.27 -1.03 6.00
N GLU A 7 -13.01 -0.65 6.09
CA GLU A 7 -12.59 0.75 6.29
C GLU A 7 -11.17 1.01 5.77
N VAL A 8 -10.93 2.24 5.31
CA VAL A 8 -9.58 2.76 5.07
C VAL A 8 -9.04 3.32 6.38
N ILE A 9 -7.85 2.88 6.77
CA ILE A 9 -7.20 3.36 7.99
C ILE A 9 -6.38 4.61 7.68
N ARG A 10 -5.55 4.56 6.64
CA ARG A 10 -4.70 5.68 6.21
C ARG A 10 -4.10 5.45 4.83
N THR A 11 -3.73 6.53 4.18
CA THR A 11 -2.75 6.53 3.09
C THR A 11 -1.43 7.11 3.59
N GLN A 12 -0.30 6.66 3.05
CA GLN A 12 0.99 7.25 3.40
C GLN A 12 1.99 7.25 2.25
N ILE A 13 2.91 8.22 2.34
CA ILE A 13 4.14 8.27 1.54
C ILE A 13 5.29 7.88 2.45
N TYR A 14 6.07 6.88 2.05
CA TYR A 14 7.23 6.41 2.81
C TYR A 14 8.47 7.26 2.49
N ARG A 15 9.35 7.38 3.50
CA ARG A 15 10.59 8.16 3.41
C ARG A 15 11.72 7.43 2.67
N ASP A 16 11.43 6.29 2.06
CA ASP A 16 12.36 5.46 1.28
C ASP A 16 12.58 5.97 -0.15
N GLY A 17 12.25 7.25 -0.39
CA GLY A 17 12.20 7.81 -1.73
C GLY A 17 10.80 7.83 -2.33
N GLY A 18 9.75 7.60 -1.54
CA GLY A 18 8.36 7.91 -1.94
C GLY A 18 7.53 6.72 -2.37
N SER A 19 7.75 5.55 -1.74
CA SER A 19 6.77 4.46 -1.85
C SER A 19 5.41 4.92 -1.35
N LEU A 20 4.34 4.44 -1.97
CA LEU A 20 2.97 4.77 -1.59
C LEU A 20 2.32 3.55 -0.95
N GLY A 21 1.57 3.75 0.12
CA GLY A 21 0.81 2.69 0.76
C GLY A 21 -0.57 3.13 1.18
N ILE A 22 -1.53 2.22 1.09
CA ILE A 22 -2.87 2.37 1.63
C ILE A 22 -3.13 1.22 2.60
N SER A 23 -3.35 1.58 3.87
CA SER A 23 -3.69 0.66 4.94
C SER A 23 -5.19 0.61 5.12
N PHE A 24 -5.75 -0.58 5.21
CA PHE A 24 -7.18 -0.81 5.36
C PHE A 24 -7.44 -2.03 6.24
N ARG A 25 -8.67 -2.13 6.74
CA ARG A 25 -9.15 -3.28 7.49
C ARG A 25 -10.26 -3.96 6.70
N ASP A 26 -10.21 -5.29 6.64
CA ASP A 26 -11.28 -6.08 6.02
C ASP A 26 -12.44 -6.35 6.99
N VAL A 27 -13.48 -7.02 6.52
CA VAL A 27 -14.64 -7.42 7.33
C VAL A 27 -14.29 -8.44 8.42
N GLU A 28 -13.23 -9.22 8.25
CA GLU A 28 -12.71 -10.17 9.24
C GLU A 28 -11.89 -9.50 10.35
N GLY A 29 -11.60 -8.20 10.20
CA GLY A 29 -10.80 -7.40 11.14
C GLY A 29 -9.29 -7.44 10.87
N VAL A 30 -8.86 -8.09 9.80
CA VAL A 30 -7.45 -8.22 9.40
C VAL A 30 -6.95 -6.90 8.83
N HIS A 31 -5.83 -6.42 9.37
CA HIS A 31 -5.15 -5.23 8.88
C HIS A 31 -4.27 -5.60 7.69
N ARG A 32 -4.51 -4.94 6.55
CA ARG A 32 -3.71 -5.07 5.34
C ARG A 32 -3.21 -3.73 4.85
N THR A 33 -2.10 -3.74 4.11
CA THR A 33 -1.55 -2.58 3.43
C THR A 33 -1.19 -2.95 2.00
N LEU A 34 -1.83 -2.30 1.03
CA LEU A 34 -1.41 -2.37 -0.37
C LEU A 34 -0.29 -1.35 -0.59
N MET A 35 0.86 -1.83 -1.03
CA MET A 35 2.12 -1.09 -1.10
C MET A 35 2.64 -1.03 -2.53
N PHE A 36 2.99 0.17 -2.97
CA PHE A 36 3.67 0.46 -4.22
C PHE A 36 5.09 0.91 -3.90
N LYS A 37 6.04 -0.03 -3.91
CA LYS A 37 7.43 0.23 -3.56
C LYS A 37 8.16 0.92 -4.72
N VAL A 38 8.88 2.01 -4.47
CA VAL A 38 9.73 2.62 -5.51
C VAL A 38 10.87 1.67 -5.87
N ALA A 39 11.17 1.55 -7.17
CA ALA A 39 12.29 0.74 -7.65
C ALA A 39 13.65 1.41 -7.38
N SER A 40 13.65 2.74 -7.29
CA SER A 40 14.83 3.56 -6.97
C SER A 40 14.39 4.81 -6.21
N ALA A 41 15.11 5.15 -5.15
CA ALA A 41 14.88 6.39 -4.39
C ALA A 41 15.21 7.64 -5.23
N THR A 42 16.18 7.51 -6.15
CA THR A 42 16.59 8.60 -7.04
C THR A 42 15.65 8.68 -8.24
N PRO A 43 15.02 9.85 -8.49
CA PRO A 43 14.24 10.08 -9.72
C PRO A 43 15.09 9.91 -10.97
N GLN A 44 14.49 9.36 -12.02
CA GLN A 44 15.11 9.25 -13.34
C GLN A 44 14.68 10.43 -14.22
N LYS A 45 15.47 10.76 -15.25
CA LYS A 45 15.17 11.85 -16.18
C LYS A 45 14.86 11.27 -17.56
N SER A 46 13.73 11.65 -18.15
CA SER A 46 13.34 11.25 -19.50
C SER A 46 14.17 11.98 -20.56
N SER A 47 14.10 11.51 -21.81
CA SER A 47 14.69 12.17 -22.98
C SER A 47 14.14 13.60 -23.20
N GLU A 48 12.96 13.89 -22.70
CA GLU A 48 12.27 15.20 -22.77
C GLU A 48 12.60 16.10 -21.57
N GLY A 49 13.41 15.60 -20.64
CA GLY A 49 13.87 16.34 -19.47
C GLY A 49 12.96 16.28 -18.25
N LEU A 50 11.90 15.48 -18.28
CA LEU A 50 10.96 15.28 -17.18
C LEU A 50 11.53 14.30 -16.15
N LEU A 51 11.25 14.53 -14.86
CA LEU A 51 11.62 13.60 -13.80
C LEU A 51 10.50 12.57 -13.57
N TYR A 52 10.86 11.31 -13.35
CA TYR A 52 9.87 10.26 -13.07
C TYR A 52 10.41 9.24 -12.06
N LYS A 53 9.48 8.51 -11.43
CA LYS A 53 9.81 7.36 -10.59
C LYS A 53 9.16 6.10 -11.16
N THR A 54 9.91 5.02 -11.07
CA THR A 54 9.40 3.68 -11.39
C THR A 54 9.08 2.96 -10.10
N TYR A 55 8.03 2.15 -10.16
CA TYR A 55 7.56 1.35 -9.03
C TYR A 55 7.77 -0.12 -9.36
N ASN A 56 8.10 -0.91 -8.34
CA ASN A 56 8.03 -2.37 -8.43
C ASN A 56 6.56 -2.80 -8.42
N ALA A 57 6.31 -4.07 -8.79
CA ALA A 57 5.00 -4.67 -8.63
C ALA A 57 4.43 -4.42 -7.22
N ALA A 58 3.13 -4.19 -7.15
CA ALA A 58 2.47 -3.93 -5.88
C ALA A 58 2.59 -5.14 -4.94
N CYS A 59 2.62 -4.88 -3.64
CA CYS A 59 2.62 -5.93 -2.63
C CYS A 59 1.47 -5.71 -1.66
N LEU A 60 0.79 -6.79 -1.27
CA LEU A 60 -0.17 -6.77 -0.18
C LEU A 60 0.51 -7.31 1.08
N ILE A 61 0.65 -6.44 2.06
CA ILE A 61 1.20 -6.76 3.38
C ILE A 61 0.03 -7.05 4.30
N THR A 62 0.02 -8.22 4.93
CA THR A 62 -0.99 -8.63 5.92
C THR A 62 -0.35 -8.70 7.30
N TYR A 63 -0.96 -8.03 8.27
CA TYR A 63 -0.54 -8.05 9.67
C TYR A 63 -1.41 -9.04 10.43
N ILE A 64 -0.79 -10.11 10.92
CA ILE A 64 -1.44 -11.19 11.66
C ILE A 64 -1.12 -11.01 13.13
N GLU A 65 -2.11 -10.61 13.92
CA GLU A 65 -1.98 -10.51 15.36
C GLU A 65 -2.08 -11.91 15.99
N SER A 66 -1.09 -12.26 16.80
CA SER A 66 -1.01 -13.52 17.52
C SER A 66 -0.48 -13.29 18.94
N GLU A 67 -0.57 -14.29 19.80
CA GLU A 67 0.09 -14.26 21.10
C GLU A 67 1.33 -15.15 21.07
N TYR A 68 2.45 -14.60 21.51
CA TYR A 68 3.63 -15.40 21.80
C TYR A 68 3.69 -15.70 23.28
N LYS A 69 3.65 -16.99 23.62
CA LYS A 69 3.86 -17.46 24.99
C LYS A 69 5.32 -17.85 25.18
N SER A 70 6.00 -17.13 26.08
CA SER A 70 7.40 -17.42 26.42
C SER A 70 7.55 -18.84 26.98
N PRO A 71 8.41 -19.70 26.42
CA PRO A 71 8.63 -21.05 26.93
C PRO A 71 9.40 -21.04 28.26
N VAL A 72 10.08 -19.93 28.59
CA VAL A 72 10.89 -19.79 29.82
C VAL A 72 10.05 -19.23 30.97
N THR A 73 9.27 -18.18 30.71
CA THR A 73 8.53 -17.46 31.75
C THR A 73 7.04 -17.77 31.78
N GLY A 74 6.49 -18.40 30.74
CA GLY A 74 5.06 -18.70 30.60
C GLY A 74 4.16 -17.49 30.34
N ILE A 75 4.72 -16.29 30.27
CA ILE A 75 3.98 -15.04 30.03
C ILE A 75 3.65 -14.91 28.54
N SER A 76 2.41 -14.55 28.23
CA SER A 76 1.95 -14.22 26.88
C SER A 76 2.19 -12.74 26.58
N TYR A 77 2.68 -12.45 25.37
CA TYR A 77 2.85 -11.10 24.85
C TYR A 77 2.24 -11.00 23.45
N PRO A 78 1.68 -9.84 23.07
CA PRO A 78 1.20 -9.64 21.71
C PRO A 78 2.38 -9.75 20.73
N LYS A 79 2.16 -10.47 19.64
CA LYS A 79 3.09 -10.64 18.54
C LYS A 79 2.37 -10.31 17.24
N THR A 80 3.04 -9.60 16.35
CA THR A 80 2.52 -9.35 15.01
C THR A 80 3.42 -10.06 14.01
N ASP A 81 2.86 -11.06 13.34
CA ASP A 81 3.49 -11.70 12.19
C ASP A 81 3.12 -10.93 10.92
N VAL A 82 4.05 -10.85 9.97
CA VAL A 82 3.86 -10.11 8.72
C VAL A 82 3.98 -11.08 7.56
N SER A 83 2.96 -11.11 6.70
CA SER A 83 2.99 -11.83 5.43
C SER A 83 2.95 -10.82 4.28
N GLU A 84 3.86 -10.96 3.31
CA GLU A 84 3.89 -10.12 2.12
C GLU A 84 3.69 -11.01 0.89
N ILE A 85 2.72 -10.65 0.05
CA ILE A 85 2.49 -11.28 -1.24
C ILE A 85 2.61 -10.24 -2.35
N THR A 86 3.29 -10.59 -3.45
CA THR A 86 3.27 -9.78 -4.66
C THR A 86 1.88 -9.88 -5.29
N VAL A 87 1.36 -8.75 -5.73
CA VAL A 87 0.04 -8.60 -6.34
C VAL A 87 0.22 -8.14 -7.77
N SER A 88 -0.58 -8.67 -8.69
CA SER A 88 -0.62 -8.21 -10.08
C SER A 88 -1.08 -6.76 -10.14
N TRP A 89 -0.75 -6.05 -11.22
CA TRP A 89 -1.22 -4.67 -11.40
C TRP A 89 -2.74 -4.61 -11.53
N GLU A 90 -3.33 -5.62 -12.16
CA GLU A 90 -4.77 -5.79 -12.32
C GLU A 90 -5.46 -5.97 -10.96
N ASP A 91 -4.97 -6.87 -10.12
CA ASP A 91 -5.51 -7.09 -8.77
C ASP A 91 -5.32 -5.86 -7.87
N ALA A 92 -4.20 -5.15 -8.01
CA ALA A 92 -3.95 -3.90 -7.29
C ALA A 92 -4.93 -2.79 -7.72
N SER A 93 -5.22 -2.68 -9.02
CA SER A 93 -6.21 -1.74 -9.55
C SER A 93 -7.62 -2.10 -9.07
N GLU A 94 -7.98 -3.39 -9.07
CA GLU A 94 -9.27 -3.87 -8.56
C GLU A 94 -9.45 -3.52 -7.08
N LEU A 95 -8.43 -3.77 -6.25
CA LEU A 95 -8.44 -3.38 -4.83
C LEU A 95 -8.59 -1.87 -4.64
N LEU A 96 -7.86 -1.07 -5.42
CA LEU A 96 -7.98 0.39 -5.35
C LEU A 96 -9.41 0.81 -5.72
N ASN A 97 -10.01 0.27 -6.78
CA ASN A 97 -11.39 0.58 -7.15
C ASN A 97 -12.40 0.21 -6.04
N GLN A 98 -12.15 -0.86 -5.28
CA GLN A 98 -12.96 -1.18 -4.10
C GLN A 98 -12.78 -0.16 -2.98
N LEU A 99 -11.54 0.30 -2.76
CA LEU A 99 -11.17 1.32 -1.77
C LEU A 99 -11.73 2.72 -2.12
N GLU A 100 -12.01 2.99 -3.40
CA GLU A 100 -12.56 4.27 -3.88
C GLU A 100 -13.87 4.64 -3.18
N LYS A 101 -14.68 3.64 -2.82
CA LYS A 101 -15.94 3.83 -2.07
C LYS A 101 -15.75 4.49 -0.71
N PHE A 102 -14.54 4.47 -0.17
CA PHE A 102 -14.17 5.06 1.12
C PHE A 102 -13.42 6.39 0.96
N LYS A 103 -13.20 6.86 -0.27
CA LYS A 103 -12.44 8.08 -0.59
C LYS A 103 -13.02 9.33 0.09
N ASP A 104 -14.33 9.43 0.21
CA ASP A 104 -15.02 10.56 0.85
C ASP A 104 -14.76 10.66 2.37
N THR A 105 -14.23 9.58 2.98
CA THR A 105 -13.84 9.57 4.40
C THR A 105 -12.39 10.00 4.63
N CYS A 106 -11.64 10.20 3.55
CA CYS A 106 -10.23 10.57 3.58
C CYS A 106 -10.04 12.09 3.47
N ASP A 107 -8.91 12.60 3.98
CA ASP A 107 -8.50 13.99 3.75
C ASP A 107 -8.01 14.22 2.30
N SER A 108 -7.91 15.50 1.91
CA SER A 108 -7.52 15.88 0.55
C SER A 108 -6.14 15.34 0.14
N GLU A 109 -5.17 15.30 1.07
CA GLU A 109 -3.85 14.74 0.79
C GLU A 109 -3.91 13.23 0.53
N SER A 110 -4.77 12.51 1.25
CA SER A 110 -4.99 11.08 1.06
C SER A 110 -5.69 10.78 -0.26
N ILE A 111 -6.59 11.67 -0.68
CA ILE A 111 -7.24 11.62 -1.99
C ILE A 111 -6.20 11.74 -3.12
N GLU A 112 -5.31 12.73 -3.07
CA GLU A 112 -4.26 12.90 -4.07
C GLU A 112 -3.32 11.68 -4.14
N ARG A 113 -2.92 11.14 -3.00
CA ARG A 113 -2.08 9.93 -2.93
C ARG A 113 -2.79 8.72 -3.54
N PHE A 114 -4.08 8.57 -3.27
CA PHE A 114 -4.89 7.49 -3.83
C PHE A 114 -4.97 7.58 -5.36
N GLU A 115 -5.16 8.78 -5.91
CA GLU A 115 -5.14 9.01 -7.35
C GLU A 115 -3.78 8.70 -7.99
N SER A 116 -2.67 9.04 -7.31
CA SER A 116 -1.33 8.60 -7.72
C SER A 116 -1.21 7.09 -7.75
N MET A 117 -1.74 6.38 -6.75
CA MET A 117 -1.70 4.91 -6.69
C MET A 117 -2.52 4.26 -7.81
N LEU A 118 -3.70 4.80 -8.13
CA LEU A 118 -4.50 4.37 -9.28
C LEU A 118 -3.73 4.56 -10.60
N SER A 119 -3.10 5.72 -10.78
CA SER A 119 -2.27 6.00 -11.97
C SER A 119 -1.13 4.99 -12.12
N ILE A 120 -0.41 4.67 -11.02
CA ILE A 120 0.68 3.68 -11.01
C ILE A 120 0.14 2.29 -11.38
N ALA A 121 -0.95 1.86 -10.77
CA ALA A 121 -1.54 0.54 -11.01
C ALA A 121 -1.96 0.34 -12.47
N SER A 122 -2.37 1.39 -13.17
CA SER A 122 -2.79 1.31 -14.58
C SER A 122 -1.67 1.45 -15.61
N HIS A 123 -0.52 2.05 -15.26
CA HIS A 123 0.52 2.40 -16.25
C HIS A 123 1.94 1.89 -15.91
N GLU A 124 2.10 1.16 -14.80
CA GLU A 124 3.37 0.64 -14.25
C GLU A 124 4.46 1.71 -14.01
N LYS A 125 4.15 2.98 -14.26
CA LYS A 125 5.03 4.15 -14.18
C LYS A 125 4.22 5.34 -13.72
N HIS A 126 4.86 6.20 -12.94
CA HIS A 126 4.23 7.45 -12.53
C HIS A 126 5.22 8.59 -12.67
N VAL A 127 4.82 9.52 -13.54
CA VAL A 127 5.58 10.72 -13.89
C VAL A 127 5.13 11.82 -12.95
N TYR A 128 6.08 12.42 -12.24
CA TYR A 128 5.81 13.60 -11.42
C TYR A 128 6.44 14.81 -12.11
N VAL A 129 5.61 15.79 -12.49
CA VAL A 129 6.11 17.10 -12.91
C VAL A 129 6.27 17.93 -11.64
N LEU A 130 7.52 18.31 -11.32
CA LEU A 130 7.80 19.32 -10.28
C LEU A 130 7.45 20.71 -10.79
#